data_AF-A0A434A343-F1
#
_entry.id   AF-A0A434A343-F1
#
_cell.length_a   1.000
_cell.length_b   1.000
_cell.length_c   1.000
_cell.angle_alpha   90.00
_cell.angle_beta   90.00
_cell.angle_gamma   90.00
#
_symmetry.space_group_name_H-M   'P 1'
#
loop_
_entity.id
_entity.type
_entity.pdbx_description
1 polymer ?
#
loop_
_entity_poly.entity_id
_entity_poly.type
_entity_poly.pdbx_seq_one_letter_code
_entity_poly.pdbx_strand_id
1 'polypeptide(L)'
;MAQNKKSYNSNNQNNNNNNNNQAPKHSGAKATTYTPVSGPNKGIEQHLTTGWRLSKGELIAIKCVTTSKSNLSEKGWFGSVACTFTNTKSGVTSFHWGTMQKNGGKVVIDSMAFVINPRAKNGGYAGTFLRSN
;
A
#
# COMPACT_ATOMS: atom_id res chain seq x y z
N MET A 1 -18.36 -71.29 13.37
CA MET A 1 -17.41 -70.16 13.45
C MET A 1 -18.24 -68.87 13.39
N ALA A 2 -18.38 -68.15 14.49
CA ALA A 2 -19.24 -66.98 14.60
C ALA A 2 -18.49 -65.70 14.18
N GLN A 3 -19.05 -64.93 13.25
CA GLN A 3 -18.54 -63.63 12.84
C GLN A 3 -19.01 -62.54 13.82
N ASN A 4 -18.09 -62.05 14.66
CA ASN A 4 -18.32 -60.87 15.48
C ASN A 4 -18.13 -59.59 14.64
N LYS A 5 -19.21 -58.85 14.39
CA LYS A 5 -19.18 -57.45 13.95
C LYS A 5 -19.11 -56.53 15.18
N LYS A 6 -18.03 -55.77 15.36
CA LYS A 6 -18.00 -54.54 16.19
C LYS A 6 -17.02 -53.55 15.55
N SER A 7 -17.55 -52.54 14.86
CA SER A 7 -17.71 -51.15 15.34
C SER A 7 -16.39 -50.38 15.38
N TYR A 8 -16.00 -49.83 14.24
CA TYR A 8 -14.99 -48.77 14.17
C TYR A 8 -15.69 -47.43 14.45
N ASN A 9 -15.58 -46.99 15.70
CA ASN A 9 -15.99 -45.66 16.12
C ASN A 9 -14.96 -44.65 15.54
N SER A 10 -15.22 -44.16 14.34
CA SER A 10 -14.45 -43.06 13.74
C SER A 10 -14.86 -41.76 14.44
N ASN A 11 -14.12 -41.41 15.48
CA ASN A 11 -14.19 -40.07 16.06
C ASN A 11 -13.67 -39.09 15.02
N ASN A 12 -14.61 -38.47 14.32
CA ASN A 12 -14.42 -37.35 13.43
C ASN A 12 -14.00 -36.13 14.28
N GLN A 13 -12.71 -36.04 14.61
CA GLN A 13 -12.12 -34.85 15.22
C GLN A 13 -12.07 -33.74 14.17
N ASN A 14 -13.22 -33.09 14.00
CA ASN A 14 -13.39 -31.87 13.26
C ASN A 14 -12.77 -30.72 14.08
N ASN A 15 -11.44 -30.64 14.09
CA ASN A 15 -10.72 -29.47 14.58
C ASN A 15 -10.84 -28.38 13.52
N ASN A 16 -12.00 -27.70 13.50
CA ASN A 16 -12.19 -26.41 12.86
C ASN A 16 -11.37 -25.36 13.63
N ASN A 17 -10.05 -25.40 13.46
CA ASN A 17 -9.19 -24.27 13.78
C ASN A 17 -9.45 -23.19 12.73
N ASN A 18 -10.38 -22.29 13.06
CA ASN A 18 -10.60 -21.01 12.40
C ASN A 18 -9.40 -20.07 12.63
N ASN A 19 -8.19 -20.52 12.27
CA ASN A 19 -7.05 -19.64 12.10
C ASN A 19 -7.30 -18.86 10.82
N ASN A 20 -7.84 -17.66 11.01
CA ASN A 20 -8.06 -16.65 10.00
C ASN A 20 -6.70 -16.12 9.50
N ASN A 21 -5.88 -17.00 8.92
CA ASN A 21 -4.61 -16.70 8.28
C ASN A 21 -4.95 -15.88 7.03
N GLN A 22 -5.08 -14.57 7.21
CA GLN A 22 -5.25 -13.65 6.09
C GLN A 22 -4.09 -13.86 5.12
N ALA A 23 -4.42 -14.24 3.88
CA ALA A 23 -3.42 -14.40 2.83
C ALA A 23 -2.55 -13.13 2.74
N PRO A 24 -1.22 -13.26 2.58
CA PRO A 24 -0.33 -12.12 2.55
C PRO A 24 -0.73 -11.17 1.41
N LYS A 25 -0.85 -9.88 1.72
CA LYS A 25 -1.25 -8.88 0.72
C LYS A 25 -0.10 -8.64 -0.24
N HIS A 26 -0.38 -8.80 -1.52
CA HIS A 26 0.58 -8.50 -2.58
C HIS A 26 0.64 -7.02 -2.97
N SER A 27 -0.17 -6.15 -2.37
CA SER A 27 -0.06 -4.70 -2.55
C SER A 27 -0.74 -3.95 -1.42
N GLY A 28 -0.42 -2.68 -1.28
CA GLY A 28 -1.05 -1.79 -0.31
C GLY A 28 -0.42 -0.41 -0.30
N ALA A 29 -1.01 0.48 0.49
CA ALA A 29 -0.47 1.79 0.77
C ALA A 29 -0.81 2.22 2.19
N LYS A 30 0.03 3.09 2.76
CA LYS A 30 -0.14 3.68 4.10
C LYS A 30 0.24 5.16 4.04
N ALA A 31 -0.47 5.97 4.80
CA ALA A 31 -0.13 7.37 5.04
C ALA A 31 0.47 7.51 6.44
N THR A 32 1.49 8.34 6.55
CA THR A 32 2.16 8.70 7.80
C THR A 32 2.54 10.17 7.74
N THR A 33 2.51 10.83 8.89
CA THR A 33 3.02 12.19 9.04
C THR A 33 4.21 12.13 9.98
N TYR A 34 5.26 12.89 9.68
CA TYR A 34 6.45 12.93 10.52
C TYR A 34 7.14 14.29 10.41
N THR A 35 7.92 14.64 11.44
CA THR A 35 8.72 15.87 11.44
C THR A 35 10.20 15.48 11.44
N PRO A 36 10.95 15.77 10.37
CA PRO A 36 12.37 15.45 10.31
C PRO A 36 13.15 16.15 11.42
N VAL A 37 14.04 15.43 12.09
CA VAL A 37 14.93 15.97 13.14
C VAL A 37 16.22 16.57 12.57
N SER A 38 16.53 16.28 11.31
CA SER A 38 17.73 16.72 10.60
C SER A 38 17.46 16.91 9.09
N GLY A 39 18.40 17.53 8.40
CA GLY A 39 18.33 17.79 6.95
C GLY A 39 17.60 19.09 6.56
N PRO A 40 17.44 19.34 5.24
CA PRO A 40 16.90 20.61 4.72
C PRO A 40 15.44 20.90 5.14
N ASN A 41 14.67 19.87 5.51
CA ASN A 41 13.28 19.98 5.93
C ASN A 41 13.11 19.81 7.45
N LYS A 42 14.18 20.03 8.24
CA LYS A 42 14.14 19.90 9.70
C LYS A 42 13.05 20.78 10.31
N GLY A 43 12.25 20.20 11.21
CA GLY A 43 11.21 20.92 11.95
C GLY A 43 9.95 21.23 11.14
N ILE A 44 9.90 20.87 9.86
CA ILE A 44 8.72 21.06 9.00
C ILE A 44 7.95 19.74 8.94
N GLU A 45 6.67 19.76 9.30
CA GLU A 45 5.80 18.58 9.17
C GLU A 45 5.78 18.09 7.71
N GLN A 46 6.07 16.80 7.51
CA GLN A 46 6.06 16.15 6.21
C GLN A 46 4.98 15.08 6.18
N HIS A 47 4.24 15.04 5.08
CA HIS A 47 3.29 13.97 4.79
C HIS A 47 3.95 12.97 3.85
N LEU A 48 3.92 11.70 4.26
CA LEU A 48 4.48 10.58 3.53
C LEU A 48 3.39 9.56 3.24
N THR A 49 3.26 9.21 1.97
CA THR A 49 2.50 8.05 1.54
C THR A 49 3.45 6.99 1.03
N THR A 50 3.42 5.82 1.65
CA THR A 50 4.23 4.66 1.25
C THR A 50 3.32 3.61 0.63
N GLY A 51 3.59 3.26 -0.62
CA GLY A 51 2.93 2.18 -1.36
C GLY A 51 3.86 0.98 -1.56
N TRP A 52 3.27 -0.19 -1.80
CA TRP A 52 4.02 -1.36 -2.23
C TRP A 52 3.21 -2.24 -3.17
N ARG A 53 3.91 -2.94 -4.06
CA ARG A 53 3.38 -4.00 -4.90
C ARG A 53 4.40 -5.12 -4.99
N LEU A 54 4.02 -6.31 -4.54
CA LEU A 54 4.75 -7.55 -4.76
C LEU A 54 4.17 -8.26 -5.99
N SER A 55 4.97 -8.42 -7.04
CA SER A 55 4.59 -9.13 -8.26
C SER A 55 5.72 -10.05 -8.70
N LYS A 56 5.45 -11.35 -8.88
CA LYS A 56 6.44 -12.35 -9.33
C LYS A 56 7.76 -12.33 -8.52
N GLY A 57 7.68 -12.11 -7.21
CA GLY A 57 8.84 -12.02 -6.32
C GLY A 57 9.60 -10.68 -6.36
N GLU A 58 9.14 -9.71 -7.14
CA GLU A 58 9.69 -8.36 -7.18
C GLU A 58 8.80 -7.41 -6.39
N LEU A 59 9.42 -6.69 -5.45
CA LEU A 59 8.76 -5.67 -4.66
C LEU A 59 9.05 -4.31 -5.27
N ILE A 60 7.99 -3.63 -5.71
CA ILE A 60 8.03 -2.21 -6.03
C ILE A 60 7.65 -1.46 -4.76
N ALA A 61 8.61 -0.73 -4.20
CA ALA A 61 8.38 0.20 -3.11
C ALA A 61 8.11 1.59 -3.69
N ILE A 62 7.12 2.28 -3.15
CA ILE A 62 6.70 3.60 -3.61
C ILE A 62 6.73 4.54 -2.41
N LYS A 63 7.41 5.68 -2.53
CA LYS A 63 7.44 6.71 -1.50
C LYS A 63 7.07 8.05 -2.11
N CYS A 64 6.02 8.65 -1.60
CA CYS A 64 5.53 9.95 -2.02
C CYS A 64 5.55 10.88 -0.82
N VAL A 65 6.42 11.89 -0.84
CA VAL A 65 6.65 12.79 0.29
C VAL A 65 6.46 14.23 -0.14
N THR A 66 5.86 15.03 0.74
CA THR A 66 5.87 16.48 0.59
C THR A 66 7.31 17.01 0.57
N THR A 67 7.51 18.16 -0.06
CA THR A 67 8.79 18.84 -0.09
C THR A 67 8.67 20.19 0.60
N SER A 68 9.78 20.90 0.82
CA SER A 68 9.75 22.29 1.27
C SER A 68 8.99 23.22 0.32
N LYS A 69 8.78 22.81 -0.94
CA LYS A 69 8.01 23.55 -1.95
C LYS A 69 6.54 23.11 -2.04
N SER A 70 6.12 22.14 -1.22
CA SER A 70 4.73 21.66 -1.23
C SER A 70 3.84 22.67 -0.51
N ASN A 71 2.99 23.36 -1.28
CA ASN A 71 1.98 24.24 -0.74
C ASN A 71 0.63 23.52 -0.66
N LEU A 72 -0.07 23.69 0.47
CA LEU A 72 -1.43 23.20 0.65
C LEU A 72 -2.40 24.16 -0.03
N SER A 73 -3.17 23.66 -0.99
CA SER A 73 -4.29 24.41 -1.58
C SER A 73 -5.49 24.46 -0.63
N GLU A 74 -6.38 25.43 -0.85
CA GLU A 74 -7.65 25.56 -0.14
C GLU A 74 -8.53 24.30 -0.20
N LYS A 75 -8.37 23.50 -1.27
CA LYS A 75 -9.07 22.23 -1.47
C LYS A 75 -8.47 21.07 -0.65
N GLY A 76 -7.43 21.31 0.15
CA GLY A 76 -6.80 20.29 0.99
C GLY A 76 -5.82 19.38 0.26
N TRP A 77 -5.25 19.84 -0.86
CA TRP A 77 -4.26 19.11 -1.65
C TRP A 77 -2.90 19.80 -1.65
N PHE A 78 -1.85 19.05 -1.36
CA PHE A 78 -0.47 19.45 -1.54
C PHE A 78 -0.05 19.32 -3.01
N GLY A 79 0.52 20.39 -3.55
CA GLY A 79 1.28 20.34 -4.80
C GLY A 79 2.73 19.88 -4.58
N SER A 80 3.46 19.64 -5.68
CA SER A 80 4.91 19.41 -5.68
C SER A 80 5.35 18.27 -4.75
N VAL A 81 4.66 17.13 -4.82
CA VAL A 81 4.97 15.93 -4.03
C VAL A 81 5.97 15.08 -4.79
N ALA A 82 7.09 14.77 -4.14
CA ALA A 82 8.17 13.95 -4.69
C ALA A 82 7.82 12.47 -4.57
N CYS A 83 7.68 11.77 -5.70
CA CYS A 83 7.27 10.37 -5.76
C CYS A 83 8.38 9.51 -6.36
N THR A 84 8.94 8.62 -5.55
CA THR A 84 9.98 7.68 -5.97
C THR A 84 9.44 6.26 -5.98
N PHE A 85 9.65 5.56 -7.09
CA PHE A 85 9.39 4.14 -7.25
C PHE A 85 10.74 3.42 -7.27
N THR A 86 10.84 2.32 -6.53
CA THR A 86 12.05 1.52 -6.44
C THR A 86 11.70 0.06 -6.64
N ASN A 87 12.26 -0.58 -7.66
CA ASN A 87 12.29 -2.04 -7.72
C ASN A 87 13.37 -2.49 -6.72
N THR A 88 12.97 -3.10 -5.61
CA THR A 88 13.92 -3.45 -4.55
C THR A 88 14.85 -4.59 -4.91
N LYS A 89 14.56 -5.33 -5.99
CA LYS A 89 15.40 -6.43 -6.48
C LYS A 89 16.49 -5.92 -7.42
N SER A 90 16.14 -5.07 -8.40
CA SER A 90 17.11 -4.51 -9.34
C SER A 90 17.78 -3.22 -8.85
N GLY A 91 17.20 -2.56 -7.84
CA GLY A 91 17.64 -1.25 -7.37
C GLY A 91 17.25 -0.08 -8.29
N VAL A 92 16.64 -0.35 -9.45
CA VAL A 92 16.23 0.69 -10.40
C VAL A 92 15.21 1.60 -9.73
N THR A 93 15.48 2.91 -9.80
CA THR A 93 14.60 3.96 -9.30
C THR A 93 14.03 4.79 -10.43
N SER A 94 12.78 5.23 -10.26
CA SER A 94 12.17 6.24 -11.12
C SER A 94 11.52 7.30 -10.24
N PHE A 95 11.58 8.54 -10.74
CA PHE A 95 11.14 9.72 -10.01
C PHE A 95 10.08 10.48 -10.79
N HIS A 96 9.01 10.84 -10.10
CA HIS A 96 7.87 11.56 -10.66
C HIS A 96 7.38 12.62 -9.69
N TRP A 97 6.71 13.64 -10.21
CA TRP A 97 5.96 14.60 -9.43
C TRP A 97 4.49 14.21 -9.34
N GLY A 98 3.88 14.48 -8.19
CA GLY A 98 2.45 14.28 -7.98
C GLY A 98 1.82 15.34 -7.10
N THR A 99 0.53 15.12 -6.82
CA THR A 99 -0.27 15.88 -5.85
C THR A 99 -0.78 14.94 -4.77
N MET A 100 -0.89 15.41 -3.52
CA MET A 100 -1.31 14.59 -2.37
C MET A 100 -2.46 15.24 -1.61
N GLN A 101 -3.51 14.48 -1.35
CA GLN A 101 -4.56 14.89 -0.42
C GLN A 101 -4.03 14.84 1.01
N LYS A 102 -4.05 15.98 1.73
CA LYS A 102 -3.63 16.06 3.13
C LYS A 102 -4.38 15.05 4.00
N ASN A 103 -5.69 15.01 3.84
CA ASN A 103 -6.57 14.14 4.61
C ASN A 103 -6.67 12.76 3.93
N GLY A 104 -5.79 11.85 4.32
CA GLY A 104 -5.82 10.44 3.89
C GLY A 104 -4.66 10.01 2.99
N GLY A 105 -3.77 10.92 2.60
CA GLY A 105 -2.54 10.60 1.86
C GLY A 105 -2.80 10.00 0.49
N LYS A 106 -3.92 10.34 -0.16
CA LYS A 106 -4.15 9.92 -1.54
C LYS A 106 -3.20 10.70 -2.44
N VAL A 107 -2.42 10.02 -3.26
CA VAL A 107 -1.48 10.65 -4.20
C VAL A 107 -1.91 10.38 -5.63
N VAL A 108 -1.87 11.40 -6.46
CA VAL A 108 -2.12 11.30 -7.91
C VAL A 108 -0.84 11.71 -8.64
N ILE A 109 -0.41 10.88 -9.58
CA ILE A 109 0.77 11.08 -10.42
C ILE A 109 0.31 11.06 -11.87
N ASP A 110 -0.03 12.24 -12.39
CA ASP A 110 -0.68 12.40 -13.70
C ASP A 110 0.18 11.83 -14.83
N SER A 111 1.50 12.04 -14.77
CA SER A 111 2.46 11.55 -15.79
C SER A 111 2.44 10.03 -16.00
N MET A 112 1.93 9.27 -15.05
CA MET A 112 1.82 7.81 -15.11
C MET A 112 0.37 7.32 -15.14
N ALA A 113 -0.61 8.24 -15.11
CA ALA A 113 -2.00 7.93 -14.80
C ALA A 113 -2.11 7.02 -13.55
N PHE A 114 -1.36 7.33 -12.49
CA PHE A 114 -1.21 6.47 -11.33
C PHE A 114 -1.78 7.10 -10.06
N VAL A 115 -2.53 6.32 -9.29
CA VAL A 115 -3.13 6.76 -8.04
C VAL A 115 -2.73 5.82 -6.92
N ILE A 116 -2.20 6.38 -5.85
CA ILE A 116 -1.92 5.69 -4.59
C ILE A 116 -2.99 6.13 -3.60
N ASN A 117 -3.67 5.17 -2.98
CA ASN A 117 -4.73 5.45 -2.03
C ASN A 117 -4.64 4.52 -0.82
N PRO A 118 -4.16 5.01 0.34
CA PRO A 118 -4.12 4.24 1.58
C PRO A 118 -5.48 3.70 2.04
N ARG A 119 -6.59 4.30 1.61
CA ARG A 119 -7.96 3.83 1.91
C ARG A 119 -8.44 2.73 0.97
N ALA A 120 -7.76 2.50 -0.15
CA ALA A 120 -8.10 1.43 -1.08
C ALA A 120 -7.52 0.09 -0.60
N LYS A 121 -8.29 -1.00 -0.73
CA LYS A 121 -7.89 -2.35 -0.27
C LYS A 121 -6.54 -2.82 -0.85
N ASN A 122 -6.26 -2.44 -2.09
CA ASN A 122 -5.05 -2.80 -2.85
C ASN A 122 -3.98 -1.70 -2.86
N GLY A 123 -4.22 -0.55 -2.22
CA GLY A 123 -3.29 0.58 -2.14
C GLY A 123 -3.29 1.56 -3.32
N GLY A 124 -4.06 1.32 -4.38
CA GLY A 124 -4.06 2.20 -5.56
C GLY A 124 -4.38 1.49 -6.88
N TYR A 125 -4.23 2.21 -7.98
CA TYR A 125 -4.38 1.68 -9.33
C TYR A 125 -3.52 2.47 -10.33
N ALA A 126 -3.20 1.82 -11.44
CA ALA A 126 -2.55 2.42 -12.60
C ALA A 126 -3.54 2.42 -13.78
N GLY A 127 -3.59 3.51 -14.55
CA GLY A 127 -4.48 3.66 -15.69
C GLY A 127 -5.81 4.33 -15.36
N THR A 128 -6.79 4.16 -16.25
CA THR A 128 -8.08 4.85 -16.19
C THR A 128 -8.96 4.31 -15.07
N PHE A 129 -9.79 5.18 -14.47
CA PHE A 129 -10.83 4.79 -13.53
C PHE A 129 -11.75 3.75 -14.20
N LEU A 130 -11.57 2.46 -13.89
CA LEU A 130 -12.61 1.48 -14.14
C LEU A 130 -13.76 1.83 -13.20
N ARG A 131 -14.78 2.50 -13.74
CA ARG A 131 -16.08 2.61 -13.09
C ARG A 131 -16.62 1.20 -12.98
N SER A 132 -16.41 0.55 -11.84
CA SER A 132 -17.12 -0.69 -11.52
C SER A 132 -18.59 -0.30 -11.34
N ASN A 133 -19.42 -0.60 -12.35
CA ASN A 133 -20.87 -0.63 -12.19
C ASN A 133 -21.27 -1.76 -11.26
#